data_AF-A0A534KYU1-F1
#
_entry.id   AF-A0A534KYU1-F1
#
_cell.length_a   1.000
_cell.length_b   1.000
_cell.length_c   1.000
_cell.angle_alpha   90.00
_cell.angle_beta   90.00
_cell.angle_gamma   90.00
#
_symmetry.space_group_name_H-M   'P 1'
#
loop_
_entity.id
_entity.type
_entity.pdbx_description
1 polymer ?
#
loop_
_entity_poly.entity_id
_entity_poly.type
_entity_poly.pdbx_seq_one_letter_code
_entity_poly.pdbx_strand_id
1 'polypeptide(L)'
;MQLPRQVLLGVAAFVLLFASSTAGGTPPCPVLDYRVEFREPTCSAMLLHDSISLATLFVRNASSGNYTPMADLVRPAPSPAEPVTFLDANADGRASSSDAFQVWTPGGCADRGLTIYMGSNASSIGGSQSLFLREGFVQNCMGSGADSNLPWVIVILGAAGAAAVGLAAWMLSRRHP
;
A
#
# COMPACT_ATOMS: atom_id res chain seq x y z
N MET A 1 -10.44 8.99 -52.48
CA MET A 1 -9.14 9.08 -51.79
C MET A 1 -8.85 7.74 -51.13
N GLN A 2 -7.88 6.99 -51.64
CA GLN A 2 -7.50 5.68 -51.11
C GLN A 2 -6.55 5.86 -49.92
N LEU A 3 -6.93 5.34 -48.75
CA LEU A 3 -6.01 5.26 -47.60
C LEU A 3 -4.88 4.24 -47.91
N PRO A 4 -3.61 4.58 -47.65
CA PRO A 4 -2.48 3.70 -47.95
C PRO A 4 -2.48 2.46 -47.04
N ARG A 5 -2.26 1.28 -47.65
CA ARG A 5 -2.16 -0.06 -47.02
C ARG A 5 -1.16 -0.16 -45.85
N GLN A 6 -0.28 0.83 -45.68
CA GLN A 6 0.68 0.88 -44.57
C GLN A 6 0.04 1.28 -43.23
N VAL A 7 -1.12 1.95 -43.25
CA VAL A 7 -1.83 2.34 -42.02
C VAL A 7 -2.55 1.14 -41.39
N LEU A 8 -3.09 0.21 -42.20
CA LEU A 8 -3.77 -0.98 -41.66
C LEU A 8 -2.81 -1.98 -41.01
N LEU A 9 -1.58 -2.12 -41.52
CA LEU A 9 -0.56 -3.02 -40.95
C LEU A 9 0.02 -2.45 -39.63
N GLY A 10 0.15 -1.13 -39.52
CA GLY A 10 0.59 -0.48 -38.27
C GLY A 10 -0.43 -0.61 -37.13
N VAL A 11 -1.72 -0.49 -37.43
CA VAL A 11 -2.79 -0.61 -36.43
C VAL A 11 -2.96 -2.06 -35.98
N ALA A 12 -2.86 -3.04 -36.88
CA ALA A 12 -2.93 -4.46 -36.51
C ALA A 12 -1.76 -4.89 -35.62
N ALA A 13 -0.54 -4.40 -35.86
CA ALA A 13 0.63 -4.68 -35.02
C ALA A 13 0.56 -3.98 -33.65
N PHE A 14 0.00 -2.76 -33.59
CA PHE A 14 -0.17 -2.04 -32.32
C PHE A 14 -1.29 -2.65 -31.48
N VAL A 15 -2.39 -3.11 -32.08
CA VAL A 15 -3.48 -3.81 -31.37
C VAL A 15 -3.07 -5.21 -30.92
N LEU A 16 -2.23 -5.94 -31.68
CA LEU A 16 -1.71 -7.23 -31.22
C LEU A 16 -0.71 -7.11 -30.06
N LEU A 17 0.02 -5.99 -29.92
CA LEU A 17 0.89 -5.77 -28.75
C LEU A 17 0.11 -5.41 -27.47
N PHE A 18 -1.15 -4.99 -27.57
CA PHE A 18 -2.02 -4.79 -26.41
C PHE A 18 -2.86 -6.01 -26.04
N ALA A 19 -2.83 -7.08 -26.84
CA ALA A 19 -3.63 -8.28 -26.60
C ALA A 19 -2.88 -9.40 -25.84
N SER A 20 -1.57 -9.27 -25.62
CA SER A 20 -0.79 -10.25 -24.86
C SER A 20 -0.33 -9.69 -23.53
N SER A 21 -1.26 -9.58 -22.56
CA SER A 21 -1.02 -9.76 -21.11
C SER A 21 -2.15 -9.17 -20.23
N THR A 22 -3.41 -9.27 -20.62
CA THR A 22 -4.47 -9.40 -19.60
C THR A 22 -4.57 -10.87 -19.20
N ALA A 23 -3.47 -11.42 -18.69
CA ALA A 23 -3.63 -12.45 -17.67
C ALA A 23 -4.32 -11.71 -16.52
N GLY A 24 -5.63 -11.90 -16.41
CA GLY A 24 -6.42 -11.54 -15.24
C GLY A 24 -5.93 -12.36 -14.06
N GLY A 25 -4.73 -12.05 -13.58
CA GLY A 25 -4.31 -12.38 -12.24
C GLY A 25 -5.13 -11.49 -11.33
N THR A 26 -5.82 -12.09 -10.37
CA THR A 26 -6.23 -11.36 -9.17
C THR A 26 -5.05 -10.51 -8.71
N PRO A 27 -5.21 -9.19 -8.49
CA PRO A 27 -4.11 -8.38 -7.97
C PRO A 27 -3.55 -9.08 -6.73
N PRO A 28 -2.22 -9.18 -6.59
CA PRO A 28 -1.62 -9.89 -5.47
C PRO A 28 -2.17 -9.29 -4.18
N CYS A 29 -2.64 -10.15 -3.26
CA CYS A 29 -3.07 -9.67 -1.97
C CYS A 29 -1.92 -8.89 -1.31
N PRO A 30 -2.22 -7.74 -0.69
CA PRO A 30 -1.22 -7.06 0.12
C PRO A 30 -0.69 -7.98 1.21
N VAL A 31 0.53 -7.70 1.68
CA VAL A 31 1.26 -8.56 2.62
C VAL A 31 0.69 -8.53 4.04
N LEU A 32 0.00 -7.45 4.41
CA LEU A 32 -0.58 -7.26 5.73
C LEU A 32 -2.09 -7.08 5.58
N ASP A 33 -2.85 -7.95 6.21
CA ASP A 33 -4.26 -7.73 6.49
C ASP A 33 -4.43 -7.07 7.86
N TYR A 34 -5.26 -6.03 7.94
CA TYR A 34 -5.43 -5.24 9.15
C TYR A 34 -6.82 -4.62 9.25
N ARG A 35 -7.22 -4.32 10.48
CA ARG A 35 -8.33 -3.41 10.78
C ARG A 35 -7.82 -2.21 11.55
N VAL A 36 -8.49 -1.08 11.41
CA VAL A 36 -8.09 0.16 12.09
C VAL A 36 -9.05 0.45 13.23
N GLU A 37 -8.49 0.59 14.42
CA GLU A 37 -9.19 1.04 15.63
C GLU A 37 -8.62 2.38 16.08
N PHE A 38 -9.51 3.32 16.41
CA PHE A 38 -9.12 4.60 16.99
C PHE A 38 -9.37 4.61 18.49
N ARG A 39 -8.36 5.01 19.24
CA ARG A 39 -8.48 5.32 20.65
C ARG A 39 -7.66 6.57 20.93
N GLU A 40 -8.33 7.72 21.06
CA GLU A 40 -7.67 9.02 21.22
C GLU A 40 -6.48 8.93 22.19
N PRO A 41 -5.27 9.35 21.77
CA PRO A 41 -4.88 10.01 20.51
C PRO A 41 -4.23 9.07 19.46
N THR A 42 -4.52 7.77 19.50
CA THR A 42 -3.81 6.74 18.74
C THR A 42 -4.71 6.03 17.73
N CYS A 43 -4.23 5.91 16.49
CA CYS A 43 -4.77 4.98 15.50
C CYS A 43 -3.95 3.70 15.47
N SER A 44 -4.61 2.58 15.66
CA SER A 44 -4.00 1.25 15.68
C SER A 44 -4.44 0.48 14.44
N ALA A 45 -3.51 0.11 13.58
CA ALA A 45 -3.72 -0.90 12.55
C ALA A 45 -3.45 -2.28 13.18
N MET A 46 -4.51 -2.91 13.69
CA MET A 46 -4.47 -4.25 14.27
C MET A 46 -4.39 -5.28 13.16
N LEU A 47 -3.40 -6.14 13.22
CA LEU A 47 -3.22 -7.18 12.22
C LEU A 47 -4.32 -8.24 12.33
N LEU A 48 -4.73 -8.79 11.20
CA LEU A 48 -5.73 -9.85 11.13
C LEU A 48 -5.08 -11.21 10.93
N HIS A 49 -4.00 -11.24 10.15
CA HIS A 49 -3.30 -12.45 9.73
C HIS A 49 -1.79 -12.17 9.69
N ASP A 50 -1.03 -13.20 9.36
CA ASP A 50 0.43 -13.18 9.16
C ASP A 50 1.28 -13.20 10.42
N SER A 51 2.52 -13.68 10.25
CA SER A 51 3.53 -13.77 11.30
C SER A 51 4.87 -13.39 10.69
N ILE A 52 5.07 -12.09 10.52
CA ILE A 52 6.26 -11.53 9.86
C ILE A 52 7.24 -11.08 10.93
N SER A 53 8.52 -11.42 10.80
CA SER A 53 9.54 -10.96 11.76
C SER A 53 9.64 -9.43 11.74
N LEU A 54 9.59 -8.79 12.92
CA LEU A 54 9.73 -7.34 13.04
C LEU A 54 11.09 -6.84 12.53
N ALA A 55 12.12 -7.68 12.53
CA ALA A 55 13.43 -7.36 11.98
C ALA A 55 13.43 -7.14 10.46
N THR A 56 12.38 -7.61 9.78
CA THR A 56 12.20 -7.46 8.32
C THR A 56 11.27 -6.32 7.93
N LEU A 57 10.66 -5.66 8.91
CA LEU A 57 9.74 -4.55 8.73
C LEU A 57 10.41 -3.23 9.12
N PHE A 58 10.19 -2.20 8.33
CA PHE A 58 10.83 -0.90 8.51
C PHE A 58 9.82 0.23 8.31
N VAL A 59 10.07 1.36 8.98
CA VAL A 59 9.47 2.65 8.65
C VAL A 59 10.53 3.57 8.11
N ARG A 60 10.15 4.42 7.16
CA ARG A 60 11.04 5.47 6.66
C ARG A 60 10.79 6.74 7.46
N ASN A 61 11.82 7.24 8.11
CA ASN A 61 11.77 8.55 8.72
C ASN A 61 11.66 9.61 7.60
N ALA A 62 10.62 10.46 7.67
CA ALA A 62 10.36 11.45 6.63
C ALA A 62 11.45 12.54 6.53
N SER A 63 12.09 12.92 7.65
CA SER A 63 13.07 14.00 7.68
C SER A 63 14.47 13.52 7.30
N SER A 64 14.94 12.39 7.87
CA SER A 64 16.27 11.86 7.57
C SER A 64 16.30 10.95 6.34
N GLY A 65 15.15 10.38 5.97
CA GLY A 65 15.04 9.40 4.90
C GLY A 65 15.55 8.01 5.24
N ASN A 66 16.04 7.80 6.46
CA ASN A 66 16.55 6.53 6.94
C ASN A 66 15.42 5.55 7.23
N TYR A 67 15.71 4.26 7.07
CA TYR A 67 14.83 3.18 7.47
C TYR A 67 15.15 2.75 8.90
N THR A 68 14.14 2.74 9.76
CA THR A 68 14.22 2.25 11.13
C THR A 68 13.47 0.93 11.20
N PRO A 69 14.09 -0.14 11.73
CA PRO A 69 13.41 -1.43 11.88
C PRO A 69 12.28 -1.32 12.90
N MET A 70 11.20 -2.04 12.69
CA MET A 70 10.04 -2.01 13.57
C MET A 70 10.35 -2.57 14.96
N ALA A 71 11.30 -3.51 15.05
CA ALA A 71 11.79 -4.06 16.31
C ALA A 71 12.33 -2.98 17.28
N ASP A 72 12.91 -1.89 16.76
CA ASP A 72 13.43 -0.79 17.59
C ASP A 72 12.31 0.12 18.13
N LEU A 73 11.13 0.06 17.51
CA LEU A 73 9.95 0.88 17.78
C LEU A 73 8.88 0.15 18.61
N VAL A 74 9.23 -0.99 19.20
CA VAL A 74 8.30 -1.75 20.06
C VAL A 74 8.05 -0.99 21.35
N ARG A 75 6.85 -0.41 21.49
CA ARG A 75 6.43 0.43 22.62
C ARG A 75 4.94 0.22 22.86
N PRO A 76 4.45 0.42 24.10
CA PRO A 76 3.03 0.26 24.42
C PRO A 76 2.13 1.37 23.83
N ALA A 77 2.69 2.54 23.50
CA ALA A 77 1.94 3.64 22.90
C ALA A 77 2.86 4.63 22.15
N PRO A 78 2.37 5.27 21.07
CA PRO A 78 3.10 6.33 20.37
C PRO A 78 2.99 7.68 21.09
N SER A 79 3.83 8.64 20.69
CA SER A 79 3.86 9.99 21.26
C SER A 79 4.20 11.05 20.19
N PRO A 80 4.10 12.36 20.46
CA PRO A 80 4.53 13.38 19.51
C PRO A 80 6.00 13.26 19.07
N ALA A 81 6.88 12.77 19.97
CA ALA A 81 8.31 12.60 19.70
C ALA A 81 8.62 11.31 18.94
N GLU A 82 7.81 10.26 19.17
CA GLU A 82 7.89 8.97 18.50
C GLU A 82 6.49 8.62 17.93
N PRO A 83 6.13 9.22 16.78
CA PRO A 83 4.75 9.20 16.30
C PRO A 83 4.33 7.87 15.68
N VAL A 84 5.26 6.93 15.50
CA VAL A 84 4.98 5.59 15.00
C VAL A 84 5.64 4.59 15.94
N THR A 85 4.87 3.64 16.43
CA THR A 85 5.34 2.55 17.30
C THR A 85 4.69 1.23 16.91
N PHE A 86 5.20 0.14 17.46
CA PHE A 86 4.62 -1.19 17.33
C PHE A 86 4.24 -1.74 18.69
N LEU A 87 2.98 -2.16 18.83
CA LEU A 87 2.51 -2.89 19.98
C LEU A 87 2.68 -4.39 19.70
N ASP A 88 3.74 -4.98 20.26
CA ASP A 88 3.96 -6.43 20.31
C ASP A 88 3.32 -6.95 21.61
N ALA A 89 2.08 -7.42 21.53
CA ALA A 89 1.28 -7.72 22.72
C ALA A 89 1.69 -9.04 23.39
N ASN A 90 2.22 -9.98 22.60
CA ASN A 90 2.65 -11.29 23.05
C ASN A 90 4.17 -11.38 23.25
N ALA A 91 4.92 -10.34 22.89
CA ALA A 91 6.37 -10.22 23.00
C ALA A 91 7.15 -11.29 22.22
N ASP A 92 6.64 -11.74 21.08
CA ASP A 92 7.26 -12.78 20.26
C ASP A 92 8.20 -12.25 19.17
N GLY A 93 8.29 -10.92 19.02
CA GLY A 93 9.15 -10.27 18.03
C GLY A 93 8.63 -10.39 16.60
N ARG A 94 7.35 -10.72 16.42
CA ARG A 94 6.69 -10.89 15.12
C ARG A 94 5.46 -9.98 15.07
N ALA A 95 5.09 -9.64 13.85
CA ALA A 95 3.87 -8.94 13.54
C ALA A 95 2.78 -9.97 13.27
N SER A 96 1.84 -10.11 14.20
CA SER A 96 0.76 -11.09 14.15
C SER A 96 -0.58 -10.53 14.65
N SER A 97 -1.64 -11.36 14.61
CA SER A 97 -3.02 -10.95 14.92
C SER A 97 -3.26 -10.38 16.34
N SER A 98 -2.33 -10.56 17.27
CA SER A 98 -2.37 -9.93 18.60
C SER A 98 -1.80 -8.51 18.62
N ASP A 99 -1.16 -8.09 17.53
CA ASP A 99 -0.24 -6.97 17.51
C ASP A 99 -0.78 -5.84 16.63
N ALA A 100 -0.21 -4.65 16.78
CA ALA A 100 -0.68 -3.48 16.06
C ALA A 100 0.44 -2.50 15.71
N PHE A 101 0.37 -1.93 14.50
CA PHE A 101 1.07 -0.69 14.21
C PHE A 101 0.29 0.48 14.78
N GLN A 102 0.95 1.34 15.54
CA GLN A 102 0.31 2.47 16.21
C GLN A 102 0.87 3.79 15.72
N VAL A 103 -0.02 4.73 15.44
CA VAL A 103 0.36 6.09 15.03
C VAL A 103 -0.27 7.12 15.95
N TRP A 104 0.55 8.08 16.37
CA TRP A 104 0.11 9.26 17.12
C TRP A 104 -0.66 10.21 16.19
N THR A 105 -1.95 10.33 16.43
CA THR A 105 -2.90 11.08 15.59
C THR A 105 -3.95 11.75 16.49
N PRO A 106 -3.56 12.83 17.19
CA PRO A 106 -4.50 13.56 18.02
C PRO A 106 -5.60 14.16 17.13
N GLY A 107 -6.86 13.95 17.52
CA GLY A 107 -8.03 14.44 16.77
C GLY A 107 -8.55 13.53 15.66
N GLY A 108 -8.05 12.29 15.52
CA GLY A 108 -8.66 11.25 14.68
C GLY A 108 -7.72 10.59 13.67
N CYS A 109 -8.19 9.50 13.04
CA CYS A 109 -7.40 8.74 12.06
C CYS A 109 -7.36 9.35 10.66
N ALA A 110 -8.24 10.29 10.33
CA ALA A 110 -8.36 10.82 8.98
C ALA A 110 -7.00 11.36 8.46
N ASP A 111 -6.67 11.00 7.21
CA ASP A 111 -5.54 11.53 6.43
C ASP A 111 -4.13 11.04 6.77
N ARG A 112 -3.98 9.91 7.48
CA ARG A 112 -2.66 9.29 7.72
C ARG A 112 -2.52 7.94 7.04
N GLY A 113 -1.53 7.86 6.14
CA GLY A 113 -1.01 6.59 5.64
C GLY A 113 0.27 6.23 6.40
N LEU A 114 0.36 5.02 6.93
CA LEU A 114 1.62 4.47 7.44
C LEU A 114 2.20 3.53 6.38
N THR A 115 3.38 3.84 5.83
CA THR A 115 4.03 2.93 4.88
C THR A 115 5.02 2.04 5.60
N ILE A 116 4.76 0.74 5.55
CA ILE A 116 5.64 -0.32 6.04
C ILE A 116 6.50 -0.80 4.89
N TYR A 117 7.81 -0.77 5.08
CA TYR A 117 8.79 -1.27 4.13
C TYR A 117 9.25 -2.65 4.57
N MET A 118 9.52 -3.52 3.60
CA MET A 118 9.90 -4.91 3.82
C MET A 118 11.26 -5.17 3.18
N GLY A 119 12.16 -5.81 3.92
CA GLY A 119 13.52 -6.06 3.46
C GLY A 119 14.33 -6.93 4.41
N SER A 120 15.51 -7.35 3.97
CA SER A 120 16.44 -8.08 4.84
C SER A 120 17.20 -7.15 5.79
N ASN A 121 17.34 -5.88 5.42
CA ASN A 121 17.94 -4.80 6.21
C ASN A 121 17.58 -3.42 5.60
N ALA A 122 17.96 -2.34 6.30
CA ALA A 122 17.72 -0.95 5.88
C ALA A 122 18.31 -0.57 4.51
N SER A 123 19.33 -1.29 4.03
CA SER A 123 19.96 -1.07 2.71
C SER A 123 19.38 -1.97 1.62
N SER A 124 18.50 -2.92 1.97
CA SER A 124 17.95 -3.93 1.08
C SER A 124 16.44 -4.04 1.27
N ILE A 125 15.75 -2.93 0.99
CA ILE A 125 14.29 -2.86 0.95
C ILE A 125 13.80 -3.41 -0.39
N GLY A 126 13.01 -4.48 -0.35
CA GLY A 126 12.49 -5.18 -1.52
C GLY A 126 11.02 -4.86 -1.84
N GLY A 127 10.30 -4.21 -0.93
CA GLY A 127 8.91 -3.85 -1.13
C GLY A 127 8.37 -2.92 -0.04
N SER A 128 7.13 -2.47 -0.22
CA SER A 128 6.40 -1.69 0.76
C SER A 128 4.90 -1.88 0.63
N GLN A 129 4.19 -1.58 1.72
CA GLN A 129 2.75 -1.53 1.77
C GLN A 129 2.33 -0.29 2.57
N SER A 130 1.41 0.49 2.03
CA SER A 130 0.77 1.57 2.76
C SER A 130 -0.47 1.05 3.50
N LEU A 131 -0.51 1.31 4.80
CA LEU A 131 -1.65 1.10 5.67
C LEU A 131 -2.46 2.39 5.72
N PHE A 132 -3.70 2.33 5.26
CA PHE A 132 -4.64 3.44 5.30
C PHE A 132 -5.27 3.50 6.67
N LEU A 133 -4.84 4.45 7.49
CA LEU A 133 -5.43 4.66 8.81
C LEU A 133 -6.69 5.47 8.60
N ARG A 134 -7.82 4.78 8.61
CA ARG A 134 -9.15 5.39 8.66
C ARG A 134 -9.95 4.60 9.66
N GLU A 135 -10.59 5.28 10.59
CA GLU A 135 -11.37 4.61 11.64
C GLU A 135 -12.39 3.64 11.01
N GLY A 136 -12.40 2.40 11.50
CA GLY A 136 -13.27 1.33 10.99
C GLY A 136 -12.86 0.72 9.65
N PHE A 137 -11.74 1.16 9.05
CA PHE A 137 -11.23 0.55 7.81
C PHE A 137 -10.73 -0.88 8.07
N VAL A 138 -11.05 -1.76 7.14
CA VAL A 138 -10.62 -3.16 7.16
C VAL A 138 -10.05 -3.51 5.80
N GLN A 139 -8.85 -4.05 5.80
CA GLN A 139 -8.23 -4.69 4.65
C GLN A 139 -7.99 -6.15 5.01
N ASN A 140 -8.73 -7.03 4.33
CA ASN A 140 -8.75 -8.45 4.62
C ASN A 140 -8.79 -9.24 3.31
N CYS A 141 -7.67 -9.27 2.59
CA CYS A 141 -7.57 -9.93 1.29
C CYS A 141 -7.23 -11.41 1.44
N MET A 142 -6.40 -11.75 2.42
CA MET A 142 -5.95 -13.12 2.69
C MET A 142 -6.93 -13.85 3.62
N GLY A 143 -7.74 -13.11 4.40
CA GLY A 143 -8.87 -13.65 5.15
C GLY A 143 -10.21 -13.56 4.40
N SER A 144 -10.56 -14.64 3.71
CA SER A 144 -11.91 -15.04 3.27
C SER A 144 -12.34 -14.68 1.85
N GLY A 145 -13.15 -15.58 1.26
CA GLY A 145 -13.93 -15.29 0.07
C GLY A 145 -14.61 -13.93 0.18
N ALA A 146 -14.46 -13.17 -0.90
CA ALA A 146 -15.07 -11.90 -1.23
C ALA A 146 -16.12 -11.36 -0.24
N ASP A 147 -15.78 -10.26 0.45
CA ASP A 147 -16.79 -9.25 0.73
C ASP A 147 -17.13 -8.54 -0.58
N SER A 148 -18.20 -9.00 -1.23
CA SER A 148 -18.58 -8.69 -2.61
C SER A 148 -19.20 -7.31 -2.84
N ASN A 149 -18.93 -6.31 -2.00
CA ASN A 149 -19.65 -5.02 -2.06
C ASN A 149 -18.79 -3.76 -2.18
N LEU A 150 -17.49 -3.86 -2.47
CA LEU A 150 -16.69 -2.69 -2.83
C LEU A 150 -15.87 -3.01 -4.09
N PRO A 151 -15.84 -2.14 -5.11
CA PRO A 151 -14.87 -2.26 -6.20
C PRO A 151 -13.51 -1.74 -5.71
N TRP A 152 -12.51 -2.62 -5.61
CA TRP A 152 -11.18 -2.27 -5.12
C TRP A 152 -10.39 -1.72 -6.31
N VAL A 153 -10.23 -0.40 -6.40
CA VAL A 153 -9.27 0.21 -7.32
C VAL A 153 -7.97 0.45 -6.55
N ILE A 154 -7.05 -0.51 -6.63
CA ILE A 154 -5.68 -0.34 -6.15
C ILE A 154 -4.89 0.37 -7.25
N VAL A 155 -4.58 1.64 -7.06
CA VAL A 155 -3.65 2.37 -7.94
C VAL A 155 -2.23 2.06 -7.48
N ILE A 156 -1.58 1.11 -8.15
CA ILE A 156 -0.15 0.87 -8.00
C ILE A 156 0.59 2.00 -8.74
N LEU A 157 1.01 3.05 -8.03
CA LEU A 157 1.93 4.07 -8.55
C LEU A 157 3.38 3.52 -8.56
N GLY A 158 3.59 2.44 -9.32
CA GLY A 158 4.88 2.15 -9.94
C GLY A 158 5.00 2.92 -11.25
N ALA A 159 6.16 2.88 -11.93
CA ALA A 159 6.45 3.64 -13.15
C ALA A 159 5.38 3.54 -14.28
N ALA A 160 4.50 2.53 -14.26
CA ALA A 160 3.34 2.41 -15.15
C ALA A 160 2.19 3.40 -14.84
N GLY A 161 2.01 3.82 -13.57
CA GLY A 161 0.96 4.76 -13.15
C GLY A 161 1.19 6.20 -13.63
N ALA A 162 2.45 6.59 -13.84
CA ALA A 162 2.78 7.91 -14.39
C ALA A 162 2.29 8.07 -15.86
N ALA A 163 2.23 6.98 -16.62
CA ALA A 163 1.78 7.02 -18.01
C ALA A 163 0.25 7.22 -18.12
N ALA A 164 -0.55 6.65 -17.21
CA ALA A 164 -2.00 6.77 -17.23
C ALA A 164 -2.47 8.19 -16.90
N VAL A 165 -1.83 8.86 -15.92
CA VAL A 165 -2.12 10.26 -15.59
C VAL A 165 -1.69 11.19 -16.73
N GLY A 166 -0.56 10.91 -17.38
CA GLY A 166 -0.10 11.65 -18.56
C GLY A 166 -1.03 11.53 -19.77
N LEU A 167 -1.56 10.33 -20.04
CA LEU A 167 -2.53 10.10 -21.13
C LEU A 167 -3.89 10.74 -20.86
N ALA A 168 -4.38 10.72 -19.61
CA ALA A 168 -5.61 11.40 -19.23
C ALA A 168 -5.46 12.93 -19.34
N ALA A 169 -4.35 13.49 -18.88
CA ALA A 169 -4.05 14.92 -19.00
C ALA A 169 -3.90 15.36 -20.46
N TRP A 170 -3.26 14.56 -21.31
CA TRP A 170 -3.11 14.84 -22.74
C TRP A 170 -4.44 14.70 -23.52
N MET A 171 -5.27 13.72 -23.19
CA MET A 171 -6.59 13.57 -23.79
C MET A 171 -7.57 14.67 -23.36
N LEU A 172 -7.48 15.12 -22.10
CA LEU A 172 -8.27 16.26 -21.60
C LEU A 172 -7.78 17.59 -22.20
N SER A 173 -6.47 17.75 -22.39
CA SER A 173 -5.87 18.91 -23.11
C SER A 173 -6.32 19.00 -24.57
N ARG A 174 -6.76 17.91 -25.20
CA ARG A 174 -7.30 17.91 -26.58
C ARG A 174 -8.82 18.03 -26.66
N ARG A 175 -9.52 18.01 -25.52
CA ARG A 175 -11.00 18.07 -25.46
C ARG A 175 -11.55 19.45 -25.09
N HIS A 176 -10.70 20.42 -24.81
CA HIS A 176 -11.07 21.84 -24.83
C HIS A 176 -10.31 22.54 -25.97
N PRO A 177 -11.01 23.11 -26.98
CA PRO A 177 -10.39 24.00 -27.97
C PRO A 177 -9.89 25.31 -27.36
#